data_AF-A0A5R8MM03-F1
#
_entry.id   AF-A0A5R8MM03-F1
#
_cell.length_a   1.000
_cell.length_b   1.000
_cell.length_c   1.000
_cell.angle_alpha   90.00
_cell.angle_beta   90.00
_cell.angle_gamma   90.00
#
_symmetry.space_group_name_H-M   'P 1'
#
loop_
_entity.id
_entity.type
_entity.pdbx_description
1 polymer ?
#
loop_
_entity_poly.entity_id
_entity_poly.type
_entity_poly.pdbx_seq_one_letter_code
_entity_poly.pdbx_strand_id
1 'polypeptide(L)'
;MSTASNVAIEQAEPAPVAPVTVSSASSGSPPMSVVEVSMPVYVWWCHHWLDATHPSIRLHQAWSASLMEAAQLEAEFLSVCFKASSDVVRCLSDPRALQNPAVLGQYYQDAAKKVADAHGERLGRVSQLPKEFRQRLWEEIC
;
A
#
# COMPACT_ATOMS: atom_id res chain seq x y z
N MET A 1 10.83 49.99 -8.31
CA MET A 1 11.23 49.52 -9.65
C MET A 1 11.09 48.00 -9.67
N SER A 2 10.01 47.49 -10.26
CA SER A 2 9.77 46.06 -10.42
C SER A 2 9.28 45.87 -11.85
N THR A 3 10.13 45.29 -12.69
CA THR A 3 9.84 45.03 -14.11
C THR A 3 9.27 43.63 -14.23
N ALA A 4 7.95 43.53 -14.41
CA ALA A 4 7.32 42.31 -14.89
C ALA A 4 7.57 42.22 -16.41
N SER A 5 8.34 41.21 -16.84
CA SER A 5 8.47 40.86 -18.26
C SER A 5 7.36 39.85 -18.58
N ASN A 6 6.33 40.31 -19.29
CA ASN A 6 5.33 39.44 -19.89
C ASN A 6 5.87 38.95 -21.24
N VAL A 7 6.06 37.64 -21.37
CA VAL A 7 6.31 37.00 -22.67
C VAL A 7 4.97 36.53 -23.20
N ALA A 8 4.53 37.13 -24.31
CA ALA A 8 3.37 36.71 -25.07
C ALA A 8 3.71 35.41 -25.83
N ILE A 9 2.90 34.37 -25.63
CA ILE A 9 2.90 33.19 -26.50
C ILE A 9 1.67 33.31 -27.38
N GLU A 10 1.92 33.65 -28.64
CA GLU A 10 0.99 33.62 -29.75
C GLU A 10 0.60 32.14 -30.00
N GLN A 11 -0.65 31.78 -29.71
CA GLN A 11 -1.22 30.50 -30.17
C GLN A 11 -2.25 30.78 -31.25
N ALA A 12 -1.94 30.26 -32.43
CA ALA A 12 -2.70 30.39 -33.66
C ALA A 12 -4.15 29.91 -33.52
N GLU A 13 -5.04 30.77 -34.01
CA GLU A 13 -6.46 30.53 -34.25
C GLU A 13 -6.66 29.35 -35.23
N PRO A 14 -7.42 28.30 -34.88
CA PRO A 14 -7.95 27.40 -35.89
C PRO A 14 -9.18 28.05 -36.52
N ALA A 15 -9.13 28.22 -37.84
CA ALA A 15 -10.16 28.80 -38.69
C ALA A 15 -11.59 28.28 -38.38
N PRO A 16 -12.62 29.12 -38.55
CA PRO A 16 -14.01 28.69 -38.37
C PRO A 16 -14.36 27.66 -39.45
N VAL A 17 -14.57 26.42 -39.02
CA VAL A 17 -15.09 25.35 -39.89
C VAL A 17 -16.50 25.77 -40.32
N ALA A 18 -16.67 25.95 -41.63
CA ALA A 18 -17.91 26.41 -42.25
C ALA A 18 -19.12 25.56 -41.79
N PRO A 19 -20.30 26.17 -41.57
CA PRO A 19 -21.51 25.42 -41.31
C PRO A 19 -21.91 24.70 -42.60
N VAL A 20 -21.78 23.37 -42.62
CA VAL A 20 -22.32 22.55 -43.70
C VAL A 20 -23.84 22.58 -43.57
N THR A 21 -24.48 23.27 -44.51
CA THR A 21 -25.93 23.34 -44.64
C THR A 21 -26.49 21.95 -44.95
N VAL A 22 -27.05 21.27 -43.96
CA VAL A 22 -27.82 20.04 -44.19
C VAL A 22 -29.27 20.44 -44.45
N SER A 23 -29.68 20.32 -45.71
CA SER A 23 -31.08 20.52 -46.13
C SER A 23 -32.00 19.54 -45.43
N SER A 24 -33.07 20.09 -44.85
CA SER A 24 -34.15 19.35 -44.20
C SER A 24 -35.15 18.83 -45.24
N ALA A 25 -35.45 17.54 -45.21
CA ALA A 25 -36.82 17.01 -45.13
C ALA A 25 -36.86 15.48 -45.29
N SER A 26 -37.08 14.77 -44.19
CA SER A 26 -37.77 13.47 -44.14
C SER A 26 -38.10 13.19 -42.68
N SER A 27 -39.37 12.93 -42.40
CA SER A 27 -39.89 12.65 -41.04
C SER A 27 -39.20 11.43 -40.46
N GLY A 28 -38.33 11.66 -39.48
CA GLY A 28 -37.72 10.66 -38.63
C GLY A 28 -36.97 11.40 -37.54
N SER A 29 -37.06 10.94 -36.30
CA SER A 29 -36.41 11.53 -35.13
C SER A 29 -34.98 12.00 -35.44
N PRO A 30 -34.52 13.11 -34.80
CA PRO A 30 -33.19 13.66 -35.05
C PRO A 30 -32.13 12.55 -34.96
N PRO A 31 -31.12 12.52 -35.86
CA PRO A 31 -30.08 11.51 -35.81
C PRO A 31 -29.39 11.64 -34.45
N MET A 32 -29.62 10.66 -33.56
CA MET A 32 -28.97 10.61 -32.26
C MET A 32 -27.47 10.78 -32.47
N SER A 33 -26.88 11.64 -31.65
CA SER A 33 -25.44 11.87 -31.73
C SER A 33 -24.71 10.54 -31.47
N VAL A 34 -23.53 10.36 -32.08
CA VAL A 34 -22.68 9.18 -31.83
C VAL A 34 -22.41 8.98 -30.33
N VAL A 35 -22.38 10.07 -29.56
CA VAL A 35 -22.27 10.09 -28.10
C VAL A 35 -23.50 9.49 -27.43
N GLU A 36 -24.71 9.86 -27.84
CA GLU A 36 -25.96 9.28 -27.30
C GLU A 36 -26.09 7.79 -27.63
N VAL A 37 -25.70 7.39 -28.85
CA VAL A 37 -25.75 5.98 -29.27
C VAL A 37 -24.72 5.11 -28.52
N SER A 38 -23.56 5.67 -28.15
CA SER A 38 -22.50 4.93 -27.46
C SER A 38 -22.67 4.89 -25.93
N MET A 39 -23.52 5.75 -25.35
CA MET A 39 -23.71 5.85 -23.90
C MET A 39 -24.12 4.53 -23.24
N PRO A 40 -25.02 3.69 -23.79
CA PRO A 40 -25.35 2.40 -23.19
C PRO A 40 -24.18 1.42 -23.16
N VAL A 41 -23.33 1.43 -24.20
CA VAL A 41 -22.12 0.59 -24.26
C VAL A 41 -21.09 1.06 -23.23
N TYR A 42 -20.93 2.37 -23.08
CA TYR A 42 -20.07 2.97 -22.07
C TYR A 42 -20.53 2.60 -20.65
N VAL A 43 -21.83 2.75 -20.36
CA VAL A 43 -22.42 2.38 -19.05
C VAL A 43 -22.25 0.89 -18.77
N TRP A 44 -22.51 0.03 -19.76
CA TRP A 44 -22.30 -1.41 -19.63
C TRP A 44 -20.82 -1.74 -19.35
N TRP A 45 -19.90 -1.10 -20.07
CA TRP A 45 -18.46 -1.28 -19.87
C TRP A 45 -18.02 -0.85 -18.47
N CYS A 46 -18.48 0.31 -17.99
CA CYS A 46 -18.19 0.79 -16.64
C CYS A 46 -18.73 -0.16 -15.56
N HIS A 47 -19.96 -0.64 -15.73
CA HIS A 47 -20.55 -1.61 -14.80
C HIS A 47 -19.74 -2.90 -14.76
N HIS A 48 -19.37 -3.43 -15.92
CA HIS A 48 -18.57 -4.65 -16.02
C HIS A 48 -17.18 -4.50 -15.39
N TRP A 49 -16.56 -3.33 -15.57
CA TRP A 49 -15.28 -3.00 -14.93
C TRP A 49 -15.39 -2.94 -13.41
N LEU A 50 -16.44 -2.30 -12.89
CA LEU A 50 -16.68 -2.22 -11.45
C LEU A 50 -16.92 -3.60 -10.84
N ASP A 51 -17.73 -4.44 -11.49
CA ASP A 51 -17.95 -5.83 -11.06
C ASP A 51 -16.64 -6.63 -11.08
N ALA A 52 -15.79 -6.42 -12.09
CA ALA A 52 -14.49 -7.07 -12.20
C ALA A 52 -13.47 -6.58 -11.15
N THR A 53 -13.61 -5.38 -10.60
CA THR A 53 -12.73 -4.86 -9.54
C THR A 53 -13.05 -5.40 -8.15
N HIS A 54 -14.25 -5.94 -7.93
CA HIS A 54 -14.64 -6.49 -6.64
C HIS A 54 -13.68 -7.58 -6.10
N PRO A 55 -13.30 -8.62 -6.88
CA PRO A 55 -12.33 -9.62 -6.42
C PRO A 55 -10.92 -9.05 -6.22
N SER A 56 -10.50 -8.05 -7.01
CA SER A 56 -9.16 -7.46 -6.86
C SER A 56 -9.03 -6.63 -5.59
N ILE A 57 -10.09 -5.92 -5.19
CA ILE A 57 -10.15 -5.18 -3.92
C ILE A 57 -10.06 -6.14 -2.73
N ARG A 58 -10.83 -7.24 -2.76
CA ARG A 58 -10.79 -8.29 -1.70
C ARG A 58 -9.41 -8.91 -1.56
N LEU A 59 -8.78 -9.23 -2.69
CA LEU A 59 -7.41 -9.73 -2.75
C LEU A 59 -6.42 -8.73 -2.14
N HIS A 60 -6.52 -7.46 -2.53
CA HIS A 60 -5.66 -6.41 -2.03
C HIS A 60 -5.82 -6.24 -0.51
N GLN A 61 -7.05 -6.27 0.00
CA GLN A 61 -7.34 -6.21 1.42
C GLN A 61 -6.75 -7.40 2.19
N ALA A 62 -6.93 -8.63 1.71
CA ALA A 62 -6.34 -9.82 2.33
C ALA A 62 -4.80 -9.75 2.36
N TRP A 63 -4.20 -9.27 1.27
CA TRP A 63 -2.75 -9.09 1.18
C TRP A 63 -2.24 -8.02 2.15
N SER A 64 -2.89 -6.85 2.22
CA SER A 64 -2.54 -5.78 3.16
C SER A 64 -2.68 -6.22 4.62
N ALA A 65 -3.71 -7.00 4.95
CA ALA A 65 -3.88 -7.56 6.28
C ALA A 65 -2.72 -8.49 6.66
N SER A 66 -2.31 -9.39 5.78
CA SER A 66 -1.16 -10.28 6.03
C SER A 66 0.18 -9.54 6.13
N LEU A 67 0.36 -8.47 5.35
CA LEU A 67 1.53 -7.59 5.49
C LEU A 67 1.57 -6.90 6.85
N MET A 68 0.42 -6.42 7.33
CA MET A 68 0.32 -5.77 8.64
C MET A 68 0.63 -6.74 9.78
N GLU A 69 0.10 -7.97 9.70
CA GLU A 69 0.41 -9.04 10.67
C GLU A 69 1.92 -9.35 10.72
N ALA A 70 2.58 -9.45 9.56
CA ALA A 70 4.02 -9.64 9.49
C ALA A 70 4.80 -8.45 10.07
N ALA A 71 4.39 -7.23 9.74
CA ALA A 71 5.02 -6.01 10.26
C ALA A 71 4.87 -5.90 11.78
N GLN A 72 3.75 -6.35 12.33
CA GLN A 72 3.51 -6.34 13.77
C GLN A 72 4.44 -7.33 14.52
N LEU A 73 4.66 -8.52 13.96
CA LEU A 73 5.64 -9.48 14.50
C LEU A 73 7.07 -8.91 14.52
N GLU A 74 7.45 -8.21 13.46
CA GLU A 74 8.76 -7.56 13.37
C GLU A 74 8.88 -6.40 14.37
N ALA A 75 7.81 -5.61 14.56
CA ALA A 75 7.77 -4.55 15.56
C ALA A 75 7.87 -5.09 17.00
N GLU A 76 7.16 -6.18 17.31
CA GLU A 76 7.26 -6.89 18.60
C GLU A 76 8.71 -7.34 18.85
N PHE A 77 9.34 -7.97 17.86
CA PHE A 77 10.74 -8.40 17.96
C PHE A 77 11.71 -7.22 18.16
N LEU A 78 11.55 -6.14 17.39
CA LEU A 78 12.38 -4.95 17.53
C LEU A 78 12.24 -4.32 18.93
N SER A 79 11.04 -4.35 19.51
CA SER A 79 10.82 -3.88 20.88
C SER A 79 11.61 -4.69 21.91
N VAL A 80 11.69 -6.02 21.72
CA VAL A 80 12.48 -6.91 22.58
C VAL A 80 13.97 -6.63 22.42
N CYS A 81 14.45 -6.47 21.18
CA CYS A 81 15.83 -6.08 20.91
C CYS A 81 16.20 -4.76 21.60
N PHE A 82 15.36 -3.73 21.44
CA PHE A 82 15.58 -2.44 22.07
C PHE A 82 15.63 -2.54 23.59
N LYS A 83 14.72 -3.31 24.21
CA LYS A 83 14.70 -3.53 25.65
C LYS A 83 15.95 -4.28 26.14
N ALA A 84 16.38 -5.32 25.42
CA ALA A 84 17.59 -6.06 25.74
C ALA A 84 18.85 -5.18 25.62
N SER A 85 18.95 -4.35 24.57
CA SER A 85 20.03 -3.39 24.42
C SER A 85 20.03 -2.34 25.53
N SER A 86 18.86 -1.83 25.92
CA SER A 86 18.71 -0.90 27.04
C SER A 86 19.17 -1.52 28.37
N ASP A 87 18.83 -2.79 28.63
CA ASP A 87 19.30 -3.53 29.80
C ASP A 87 20.83 -3.67 29.83
N VAL A 88 21.46 -3.95 28.68
CA VAL A 88 22.93 -4.03 28.57
C VAL A 88 23.57 -2.67 28.82
N VAL A 89 23.06 -1.60 28.20
CA VAL A 89 23.57 -0.23 28.42
C VAL A 89 23.41 0.19 29.89
N ARG A 90 22.28 -0.14 30.52
CA ARG A 90 22.05 0.12 31.94
C ARG A 90 23.05 -0.64 32.82
N CYS A 91 23.36 -1.90 32.51
CA CYS A 91 24.38 -2.67 33.20
C CYS A 91 25.77 -2.04 33.06
N LEU A 92 26.15 -1.63 31.84
CA LEU A 92 27.41 -0.93 31.57
C LEU A 92 27.52 0.43 32.27
N SER A 93 26.38 1.04 32.62
CA SER A 93 26.34 2.31 33.35
C SER A 93 26.47 2.14 34.87
N ASP A 94 26.38 0.91 35.41
CA ASP A 94 26.55 0.63 36.84
C ASP A 94 28.03 0.34 37.17
N PRO A 95 28.71 1.21 37.95
CA PRO A 95 30.11 1.02 38.33
C PRO A 95 30.38 -0.30 39.06
N ARG A 96 29.38 -0.87 39.75
CA ARG A 96 29.51 -2.14 40.47
C ARG A 96 29.49 -3.35 39.54
N ALA A 97 28.76 -3.27 38.43
CA ALA A 97 28.74 -4.31 37.42
C ALA A 97 30.04 -4.32 36.61
N LEU A 98 30.64 -3.14 36.37
CA LEU A 98 31.94 -3.02 35.70
C LEU A 98 33.11 -3.59 36.53
N GLN A 99 33.01 -3.56 37.86
CA GLN A 99 34.01 -4.15 38.74
C GLN A 99 33.96 -5.68 38.79
N ASN A 100 32.88 -6.31 38.30
CA ASN A 100 32.74 -7.76 38.29
C ASN A 100 32.47 -8.28 36.85
N PRO A 101 33.50 -8.75 36.13
CA PRO A 101 33.35 -9.21 34.75
C PRO A 101 32.45 -10.44 34.61
N ALA A 102 32.29 -11.27 35.65
CA ALA A 102 31.39 -12.41 35.62
C ALA A 102 29.91 -11.96 35.61
N VAL A 103 29.58 -10.92 36.37
CA VAL A 103 28.24 -10.31 36.39
C VAL A 103 27.93 -9.65 35.05
N LEU A 104 28.89 -8.92 34.47
CA LEU A 104 28.73 -8.32 33.15
C LEU A 104 28.51 -9.36 32.05
N GLY A 105 29.25 -10.46 32.09
CA GLY A 105 29.08 -11.59 31.18
C GLY A 105 27.68 -12.22 31.27
N GLN A 106 27.15 -12.38 32.49
CA GLN A 106 25.78 -12.87 32.70
C GLN A 106 24.72 -11.93 32.10
N TYR A 107 24.84 -10.62 32.29
CA TYR A 107 23.90 -9.65 31.68
C TYR A 107 23.90 -9.71 30.15
N TYR A 108 25.08 -9.85 29.54
CA TYR A 108 25.20 -10.02 28.09
C TYR A 108 24.57 -11.33 27.62
N GLN A 109 24.84 -12.43 28.33
CA GLN A 109 24.32 -13.74 28.01
C GLN A 109 22.79 -13.79 28.13
N ASP A 110 22.23 -13.17 29.17
CA ASP A 110 20.79 -13.05 29.37
C ASP A 110 20.12 -12.18 28.30
N ALA A 111 20.74 -11.06 27.92
CA ALA A 111 20.23 -10.21 26.84
C ALA A 111 20.26 -10.95 25.49
N ALA A 112 21.37 -11.63 25.18
CA ALA A 112 21.50 -12.42 23.96
C ALA A 112 20.48 -13.57 23.93
N LYS A 113 20.26 -14.25 25.06
CA LYS A 113 19.27 -15.32 25.18
C LYS A 113 17.86 -14.79 24.93
N LYS A 114 17.47 -13.67 25.56
CA LYS A 114 16.15 -13.04 25.33
C LYS A 114 15.90 -12.71 23.86
N VAL A 115 16.91 -12.18 23.17
CA VAL A 115 16.81 -11.87 21.73
C VAL A 115 16.72 -13.14 20.90
N ALA A 116 17.50 -14.18 21.22
CA ALA A 116 17.48 -15.45 20.52
C ALA A 116 16.13 -16.18 20.67
N ASP A 117 15.58 -16.20 21.89
CA ASP A 117 14.28 -16.80 22.19
C ASP A 117 13.16 -16.07 21.42
N ALA A 118 13.16 -14.73 21.46
CA ALA A 118 12.19 -13.91 20.71
C ALA A 118 12.33 -14.07 19.18
N HIS A 119 13.56 -14.22 18.68
CA HIS A 119 13.80 -14.50 17.26
C HIS A 119 13.25 -15.86 16.85
N GLY A 120 13.43 -16.89 17.69
CA GLY A 120 12.88 -18.23 17.46
C GLY A 120 11.36 -18.22 17.42
N GLU A 121 10.71 -17.54 18.38
CA GLU A 121 9.25 -17.38 18.41
C GLU A 121 8.75 -16.64 17.15
N ARG A 122 9.41 -15.54 16.78
CA ARG A 122 9.11 -14.78 15.56
C ARG A 122 9.18 -15.67 14.33
N LEU A 123 10.26 -16.44 14.17
CA LEU A 123 10.44 -17.32 13.01
C LEU A 123 9.36 -18.39 12.93
N GLY A 124 8.96 -18.93 14.09
CA GLY A 124 7.83 -19.86 14.22
C GLY A 124 6.53 -19.24 13.70
N ARG A 125 6.18 -18.03 14.14
CA ARG A 125 4.97 -17.32 13.73
C ARG A 125 5.02 -16.90 12.25
N VAL A 126 6.16 -16.37 11.78
CA VAL A 126 6.36 -15.97 10.37
C VAL A 126 6.27 -17.17 9.43
N SER A 127 6.69 -18.36 9.84
CA SER A 127 6.58 -19.57 9.00
C SER A 127 5.12 -20.02 8.77
N GLN A 128 4.18 -19.58 9.63
CA GLN A 128 2.76 -19.92 9.55
C GLN A 128 1.96 -18.91 8.72
N LEU A 129 2.36 -17.63 8.69
CA LEU A 129 1.68 -16.57 7.93
C LEU A 129 1.43 -16.91 6.45
N PRO A 130 2.37 -17.51 5.68
CA PRO A 130 2.12 -17.87 4.29
C PRO A 130 1.11 -19.01 4.10
N LYS A 131 0.93 -19.85 5.12
CA LYS A 131 -0.11 -20.91 5.09
C LYS A 131 -1.47 -20.29 5.34
N GLU A 132 -1.59 -19.42 6.34
CA GLU A 132 -2.83 -18.72 6.63
C GLU A 132 -3.26 -17.77 5.51
N PHE A 133 -2.32 -17.03 4.93
CA PHE A 133 -2.60 -16.15 3.79
C PHE A 133 -3.16 -16.93 2.60
N ARG A 134 -2.55 -18.07 2.26
CA ARG A 134 -3.05 -18.95 1.18
C ARG A 134 -4.44 -19.50 1.48
N GLN A 135 -4.72 -19.83 2.73
CA GLN A 135 -6.04 -20.30 3.13
C GLN A 135 -7.09 -19.20 3.03
N ARG A 136 -6.83 -18.00 3.57
CA ARG A 136 -7.72 -16.83 3.45
C ARG A 136 -7.96 -16.44 1.99
N LEU A 137 -6.92 -16.54 1.15
CA LEU A 137 -7.03 -16.36 -0.30
C LEU A 137 -8.00 -17.34 -0.95
N TRP A 138 -7.95 -18.61 -0.55
CA TRP A 138 -8.81 -19.66 -1.09
C TRP A 138 -10.26 -19.52 -0.66
N GLU A 139 -10.49 -19.13 0.59
CA GLU A 139 -11.82 -18.82 1.12
C GLU A 139 -12.47 -17.62 0.43
N GLU A 140 -11.65 -16.70 -0.09
CA GLU A 140 -12.14 -15.48 -0.75
C GLU A 140 -12.36 -15.64 -2.26
N ILE A 141 -11.65 -16.58 -2.90
CA ILE A 141 -11.73 -16.89 -4.34
C ILE A 141 -12.81 -17.93 -4.66
N CYS A 142 -13.05 -18.91 -3.77
CA CYS A 142 -14.07 -19.95 -3.92
C CYS A 142 -15.46 -19.47 -3.45
#